data_AF-A0A2D7ZGU7-F1
#
_entry.id   AF-A0A2D7ZGU7-F1
#
_cell.length_a   1.000
_cell.length_b   1.000
_cell.length_c   1.000
_cell.angle_alpha   90.00
_cell.angle_beta   90.00
_cell.angle_gamma   90.00
#
_symmetry.space_group_name_H-M   'P 1'
#
loop_
_entity.id
_entity.type
_entity.pdbx_description
1 polymer ?
#
loop_
_entity_poly.entity_id
_entity_poly.type
_entity_poly.pdbx_seq_one_letter_code
_entity_poly.pdbx_strand_id
1 'polypeptide(L)'
;MARLASAHKTGGRSLGFGRREFCGMLTSHNDTDRRPSVRYSAPVSADHGDVKLNRAGRARTSPGDDDSPRRAIAGTPMTLCVVLAGGAGRRMGGDKPQQLYQARSLGEHALSLAANFAVHVALSVRERRQADGLPPVQLLFDPPDIEGPLAGVASGLAYGEQIGTAQVLTIPCDAPHLPDDLYAKLEEALSQDPVALAASAGDGRQGHPTCTLWRTEALGPLWSYARSGRRSLRGLLAELNSRQVVWEDPFGQVFLNLNTPKDLAP
;
A
#
# COMPACT_ATOMS: atom_id res chain seq x y z
N MET A 1 -54.17 -16.77 8.61
CA MET A 1 -55.22 -16.90 7.58
C MET A 1 -55.91 -15.56 7.37
N ALA A 2 -55.43 -14.75 6.42
CA ALA A 2 -56.12 -13.59 5.85
C ALA A 2 -55.33 -13.13 4.61
N ARG A 3 -55.99 -12.53 3.62
CA ARG A 3 -55.41 -11.95 2.40
C ARG A 3 -56.04 -10.56 2.16
N LEU A 4 -55.57 -9.87 1.12
CA LEU A 4 -55.98 -8.55 0.60
C LEU A 4 -55.18 -7.38 1.21
N ALA A 5 -54.89 -6.31 0.47
CA ALA A 5 -55.28 -5.96 -0.90
C ALA A 5 -54.09 -5.55 -1.80
N SER A 6 -54.30 -5.52 -3.11
CA SER A 6 -53.37 -4.96 -4.11
C SER A 6 -53.78 -3.55 -4.51
N ALA A 7 -52.83 -2.70 -4.86
CA ALA A 7 -53.07 -1.42 -5.53
C ALA A 7 -51.93 -1.07 -6.49
N HIS A 8 -52.12 -1.34 -7.79
CA HIS A 8 -51.29 -0.73 -8.84
C HIS A 8 -51.58 0.78 -8.91
N LYS A 9 -50.54 1.58 -9.19
CA LYS A 9 -50.73 2.84 -9.91
C LYS A 9 -49.57 3.08 -10.88
N THR A 10 -49.91 3.18 -12.16
CA THR A 10 -49.01 3.60 -13.24
C THR A 10 -48.89 5.12 -13.27
N GLY A 11 -47.77 5.65 -13.77
CA GLY A 11 -47.52 7.09 -13.75
C GLY A 11 -46.15 7.49 -14.29
N GLY A 12 -45.82 7.09 -15.53
CA GLY A 12 -44.60 7.55 -16.18
C GLY A 12 -44.72 8.95 -16.76
N ARG A 13 -43.63 9.73 -16.73
CA ARG A 13 -43.42 10.88 -17.63
C ARG A 13 -41.93 11.03 -17.93
N SER A 14 -41.58 10.88 -19.21
CA SER A 14 -40.29 11.30 -19.75
C SER A 14 -40.35 12.79 -20.07
N LEU A 15 -39.30 13.52 -19.74
CA LEU A 15 -38.89 14.80 -20.34
C LEU A 15 -37.36 14.85 -20.24
N GLY A 16 -36.68 15.47 -21.21
CA GLY A 16 -35.23 15.43 -21.30
C GLY A 16 -34.64 16.66 -22.00
N PHE A 17 -33.38 16.50 -22.43
CA PHE A 17 -32.52 17.51 -23.06
C PHE A 17 -32.10 18.70 -22.18
N GLY A 18 -30.78 18.94 -22.18
CA GLY A 18 -30.14 19.99 -21.38
C GLY A 18 -28.64 20.14 -21.66
N ARG A 19 -28.17 19.81 -22.88
CA ARG A 19 -26.79 20.15 -23.28
C ARG A 19 -26.63 21.68 -23.24
N ARG A 20 -25.57 22.16 -22.60
CA ARG A 20 -24.99 23.48 -22.87
C ARG A 20 -23.48 23.31 -22.97
N GLU A 21 -22.96 23.58 -24.15
CA GLU A 21 -21.54 23.77 -24.38
C GLU A 21 -21.17 25.19 -23.94
N PHE A 22 -19.94 25.40 -23.48
CA PHE A 22 -19.37 26.74 -23.31
C PHE A 22 -17.95 26.74 -23.87
N CYS A 23 -17.83 27.21 -25.11
CA CYS A 23 -16.56 27.61 -25.71
C CYS A 23 -16.48 29.14 -25.61
N GLY A 24 -15.37 29.69 -25.11
CA GLY A 24 -15.37 31.07 -24.63
C GLY A 24 -14.02 31.72 -24.37
N MET A 25 -13.23 31.88 -25.43
CA MET A 25 -12.27 32.99 -25.63
C MET A 25 -10.96 33.02 -24.82
N LEU A 26 -9.85 33.19 -25.55
CA LEU A 26 -8.54 33.54 -24.99
C LEU A 26 -8.46 35.04 -24.68
N THR A 27 -7.64 35.41 -23.69
CA THR A 27 -6.88 36.66 -23.72
C THR A 27 -5.41 36.38 -23.40
N SER A 28 -4.52 36.95 -24.21
CA SER A 28 -3.07 36.97 -23.97
C SER A 28 -2.73 37.97 -22.88
N HIS A 29 -1.64 37.74 -22.13
CA HIS A 29 -0.73 38.80 -21.68
C HIS A 29 0.72 38.29 -21.59
N ASN A 30 1.64 39.13 -22.07
CA ASN A 30 3.10 39.09 -21.91
C ASN A 30 3.54 39.30 -20.44
N ASP A 31 4.79 39.15 -20.00
CA ASP A 31 6.07 38.53 -20.45
C ASP A 31 7.10 38.77 -19.31
N THR A 32 8.33 38.23 -19.39
CA THR A 32 9.48 38.46 -18.47
C THR A 32 9.28 37.90 -17.04
N ASP A 33 10.26 37.66 -16.16
CA ASP A 33 11.74 37.59 -16.19
C ASP A 33 12.17 36.87 -14.85
N ARG A 34 13.21 36.04 -14.67
CA ARG A 34 14.28 35.41 -15.48
C ARG A 34 14.53 33.97 -14.96
N ARG A 35 15.43 33.21 -15.59
CA ARG A 35 16.17 32.10 -14.95
C ARG A 35 17.69 32.34 -15.04
N PRO A 36 18.48 32.27 -13.96
CA PRO A 36 19.94 32.28 -14.06
C PRO A 36 20.42 30.91 -14.58
N SER A 37 21.28 30.91 -15.61
CA SER A 37 21.91 29.70 -16.13
C SER A 37 23.33 29.55 -15.59
N VAL A 38 23.60 28.47 -14.87
CA VAL A 38 24.95 28.13 -14.39
C VAL A 38 25.72 27.45 -15.53
N ARG A 39 26.68 28.15 -16.13
CA ARG A 39 27.66 27.54 -17.03
C ARG A 39 28.82 27.01 -16.19
N TYR A 40 29.17 25.74 -16.36
CA TYR A 40 30.42 25.18 -15.83
C TYR A 40 31.46 25.14 -16.94
N SER A 41 32.65 25.69 -16.67
CA SER A 41 33.75 25.76 -17.65
C SER A 41 34.62 24.51 -17.57
N ALA A 42 34.97 23.93 -18.72
CA ALA A 42 35.98 22.89 -18.82
C ALA A 42 37.39 23.50 -18.96
N PRO A 43 38.42 22.94 -18.31
CA PRO A 43 39.82 23.21 -18.65
C PRO A 43 40.26 22.38 -19.86
N VAL A 44 41.06 22.98 -20.73
CA VAL A 44 41.75 22.30 -21.84
C VAL A 44 43.17 21.95 -21.42
N SER A 45 43.61 20.73 -21.75
CA SER A 45 44.99 20.43 -22.17
C SER A 45 45.05 19.03 -22.78
N ALA A 46 45.81 18.89 -23.86
CA ALA A 46 46.18 17.61 -24.44
C ALA A 46 47.67 17.35 -24.20
N ASP A 47 48.08 16.10 -24.26
CA ASP A 47 49.48 15.73 -24.48
C ASP A 47 49.55 14.59 -25.51
N HIS A 48 50.63 14.52 -26.28
CA HIS A 48 50.85 13.53 -27.34
C HIS A 48 52.09 12.69 -27.01
N GLY A 49 51.89 11.43 -26.62
CA GLY A 49 52.95 10.46 -26.34
C GLY A 49 53.00 9.36 -27.41
N ASP A 50 54.08 9.33 -28.20
CA ASP A 50 54.17 8.53 -29.42
C ASP A 50 54.60 7.05 -29.23
N VAL A 51 54.40 6.25 -30.28
CA VAL A 51 54.49 4.77 -30.28
C VAL A 51 55.91 4.23 -30.06
N LYS A 52 56.04 3.13 -29.30
CA LYS A 52 57.16 2.17 -29.44
C LYS A 52 56.71 0.71 -29.56
N LEU A 53 56.85 0.17 -30.77
CA LEU A 53 56.71 -1.25 -31.08
C LEU A 53 58.01 -2.01 -30.77
N ASN A 54 57.96 -3.01 -29.90
CA ASN A 54 59.08 -3.92 -29.65
C ASN A 54 58.75 -5.36 -30.09
N ARG A 55 59.50 -5.88 -31.07
CA ARG A 55 59.46 -7.31 -31.46
C ARG A 55 60.26 -8.16 -30.47
N ALA A 56 59.58 -8.97 -29.67
CA ALA A 56 60.18 -10.16 -29.03
C ALA A 56 59.08 -11.22 -28.81
N GLY A 57 59.22 -12.40 -29.43
CA GLY A 57 58.17 -13.42 -29.41
C GLY A 57 58.24 -14.33 -28.19
N ARG A 58 57.16 -14.37 -27.39
CA ARG A 58 56.77 -15.57 -26.63
C ARG A 58 55.27 -15.52 -26.35
N ALA A 59 54.57 -16.60 -26.66
CA ALA A 59 53.15 -16.72 -26.38
C ALA A 59 52.90 -16.75 -24.86
N ARG A 60 51.91 -15.97 -24.41
CA ARG A 60 51.19 -16.19 -23.16
C ARG A 60 49.71 -16.08 -23.50
N THR A 61 48.94 -17.05 -23.05
CA THR A 61 47.49 -17.14 -23.28
C THR A 61 46.78 -15.97 -22.61
N SER A 62 45.73 -15.45 -23.25
CA SER A 62 44.82 -14.50 -22.65
C SER A 62 44.25 -15.05 -21.33
N PRO A 63 44.07 -14.22 -20.30
CA PRO A 63 42.97 -14.47 -19.37
C PRO A 63 41.69 -14.46 -20.20
N GLY A 64 40.93 -15.55 -20.16
CA GLY A 64 39.64 -15.60 -20.86
C GLY A 64 38.63 -14.67 -20.16
N ASP A 65 37.71 -14.12 -20.94
CA ASP A 65 36.56 -13.39 -20.41
C ASP A 65 35.70 -14.35 -19.57
N ASP A 66 35.79 -14.22 -18.25
CA ASP A 66 34.90 -14.92 -17.31
C ASP A 66 33.52 -14.25 -17.32
N ASP A 67 32.78 -14.47 -18.41
CA ASP A 67 31.37 -14.11 -18.56
C ASP A 67 30.45 -15.07 -17.76
N SER A 68 30.94 -15.53 -16.61
CA SER A 68 30.07 -16.06 -15.56
C SER A 68 29.13 -14.94 -15.13
N PRO A 69 27.80 -15.08 -15.33
CA PRO A 69 26.87 -14.01 -14.98
C PRO A 69 27.00 -13.72 -13.49
N ARG A 70 27.44 -12.49 -13.16
CA ARG A 70 27.67 -12.05 -11.77
C ARG A 70 26.43 -12.36 -10.96
N ARG A 71 26.51 -13.43 -10.16
CA ARG A 71 25.40 -13.99 -9.39
C ARG A 71 24.73 -12.84 -8.64
N ALA A 72 23.51 -12.49 -9.06
CA ALA A 72 22.82 -11.32 -8.55
C ALA A 72 22.84 -11.39 -7.03
N ILE A 73 23.33 -10.33 -6.39
CA ILE A 73 23.24 -10.19 -4.93
C ILE A 73 21.75 -10.27 -4.63
N ALA A 74 21.33 -11.36 -3.99
CA ALA A 74 19.91 -11.63 -3.77
C ALA A 74 19.39 -10.53 -2.85
N GLY A 75 18.73 -9.54 -3.45
CA GLY A 75 18.27 -8.37 -2.72
C GLY A 75 17.34 -8.81 -1.61
N THR A 76 17.51 -8.23 -0.42
CA THR A 76 16.46 -8.22 0.60
C THR A 76 15.14 -7.90 -0.09
N PRO A 77 14.08 -8.70 0.07
CA PRO A 77 12.82 -8.45 -0.62
C PRO A 77 12.39 -7.02 -0.31
N MET A 78 12.23 -6.22 -1.37
CA MET A 78 11.69 -4.87 -1.26
C MET A 78 10.24 -5.05 -0.84
N THR A 79 9.97 -4.87 0.45
CA THR A 79 8.64 -5.05 1.04
C THR A 79 7.95 -3.70 1.15
N LEU A 80 6.65 -3.70 0.86
CA LEU A 80 5.73 -2.58 1.04
C LEU A 80 4.87 -2.82 2.29
N CYS A 81 4.79 -1.85 3.20
CA CYS A 81 3.76 -1.81 4.24
C CYS A 81 2.70 -0.77 3.90
N VAL A 82 1.43 -1.17 3.93
CA VAL A 82 0.26 -0.32 3.65
C VAL A 82 -0.57 -0.15 4.90
N VAL A 83 -0.61 1.08 5.41
CA VAL A 83 -1.49 1.50 6.49
C VAL A 83 -2.90 1.71 5.94
N LEU A 84 -3.88 0.94 6.44
CA LEU A 84 -5.27 0.99 6.01
C LEU A 84 -6.04 2.06 6.79
N ALA A 85 -6.30 3.20 6.13
CA ALA A 85 -6.97 4.37 6.70
C ALA A 85 -8.33 4.73 6.05
N GLY A 86 -8.72 4.11 4.92
CA GLY A 86 -10.00 4.33 4.21
C GLY A 86 -11.30 4.04 4.99
N GLY A 87 -11.22 3.68 6.27
CA GLY A 87 -12.37 3.47 7.14
C GLY A 87 -13.05 4.77 7.57
N ALA A 88 -14.34 4.92 7.26
CA ALA A 88 -15.11 6.17 7.40
C ALA A 88 -15.36 6.68 8.84
N GLY A 89 -14.69 6.16 9.88
CA GLY A 89 -14.62 6.72 11.25
C GLY A 89 -15.92 6.94 12.03
N ARG A 90 -17.10 6.63 11.48
CA ARG A 90 -18.41 7.20 11.87
C ARG A 90 -18.80 7.09 13.35
N ARG A 91 -18.25 6.13 14.10
CA ARG A 91 -18.51 5.93 15.54
C ARG A 91 -17.65 6.80 16.47
N MET A 92 -16.61 7.45 15.95
CA MET A 92 -15.75 8.40 16.67
C MET A 92 -15.75 9.80 16.02
N GLY A 93 -16.84 10.17 15.33
CA GLY A 93 -16.99 11.49 14.68
C GLY A 93 -16.43 11.61 13.26
N GLY A 94 -15.64 10.63 12.79
CA GLY A 94 -14.98 10.67 11.48
C GLY A 94 -13.47 10.54 11.61
N ASP A 95 -12.76 10.73 10.49
CA ASP A 95 -11.32 11.03 10.39
C ASP A 95 -10.45 10.36 11.48
N LYS A 96 -10.51 9.03 11.49
CA LYS A 96 -9.90 8.18 12.51
C LYS A 96 -8.37 8.30 12.61
N PRO A 97 -7.59 8.43 11.52
CA PRO A 97 -6.14 8.58 11.61
C PRO A 97 -5.70 9.82 12.39
N GLN A 98 -6.51 10.88 12.42
CA GLN A 98 -6.24 12.15 13.10
C GLN A 98 -6.50 12.09 14.62
N GLN A 99 -7.16 11.04 15.11
CA GLN A 99 -7.50 10.90 16.53
C GLN A 99 -6.25 10.67 17.38
N LEU A 100 -6.17 11.33 18.53
CA LEU A 100 -4.99 11.28 19.39
C LEU A 100 -5.01 10.05 20.31
N TYR A 101 -3.85 9.40 20.42
CA TYR A 101 -3.54 8.34 21.37
C TYR A 101 -2.13 8.60 21.92
N GLN A 102 -1.95 8.66 23.25
CA GLN A 102 -0.65 8.97 23.88
C GLN A 102 0.07 10.20 23.25
N ALA A 103 -0.67 11.30 23.10
CA ALA A 103 -0.21 12.58 22.54
C ALA A 103 0.28 12.59 21.07
N ARG A 104 0.12 11.49 20.31
CA ARG A 104 0.34 11.44 18.86
C ARG A 104 -0.94 10.98 18.15
N SER A 105 -1.08 11.24 16.85
CA SER A 105 -2.22 10.72 16.09
C SER A 105 -2.10 9.21 15.84
N LEU A 106 -3.23 8.51 15.71
CA LEU A 106 -3.28 7.09 15.34
C LEU A 106 -2.53 6.82 14.02
N GLY A 107 -2.66 7.72 13.04
CA GLY A 107 -1.93 7.66 11.78
C GLY A 107 -0.42 7.76 11.94
N GLU A 108 0.09 8.62 12.83
CA GLU A 108 1.53 8.70 13.13
C GLU A 108 2.06 7.43 13.79
N HIS A 109 1.31 6.83 14.73
CA HIS A 109 1.69 5.55 15.34
C HIS A 109 1.78 4.45 14.27
N ALA A 110 0.74 4.29 13.46
CA ALA A 110 0.71 3.27 12.41
C ALA A 110 1.78 3.49 11.32
N LEU A 111 2.07 4.73 10.93
CA LEU A 111 3.17 5.04 10.00
C LEU A 111 4.56 4.78 10.62
N SER A 112 4.71 4.94 11.95
CA SER A 112 5.94 4.58 12.66
C SER A 112 6.16 3.07 12.67
N LEU A 113 5.12 2.29 12.97
CA LEU A 113 5.15 0.82 12.91
C LEU A 113 5.44 0.32 11.50
N ALA A 114 4.78 0.88 10.48
CA ALA A 114 5.01 0.52 9.09
C ALA A 114 6.47 0.71 8.63
N ALA A 115 7.15 1.75 9.13
CA ALA A 115 8.56 2.02 8.84
C ALA A 115 9.53 1.03 9.52
N ASN A 116 9.12 0.34 10.60
CA ASN A 116 9.88 -0.76 11.18
C ASN A 116 9.74 -2.06 10.36
N PHE A 117 8.63 -2.23 9.63
CA PHE A 117 8.30 -3.47 8.92
C PHE A 117 8.70 -3.49 7.43
N ALA A 118 8.96 -2.34 6.80
CA ALA A 118 9.10 -2.27 5.34
C ALA A 118 9.98 -1.12 4.83
N VAL A 119 10.61 -1.33 3.68
CA VAL A 119 11.41 -0.31 2.96
C VAL A 119 10.49 0.74 2.31
N HIS A 120 9.33 0.31 1.84
CA HIS A 120 8.30 1.20 1.30
C HIS A 120 7.12 1.28 2.27
N VAL A 121 6.67 2.50 2.55
CA VAL A 121 5.46 2.74 3.36
C VAL A 121 4.46 3.54 2.54
N ALA A 122 3.21 3.10 2.56
CA ALA A 122 2.09 3.78 1.93
C ALA A 122 0.86 3.85 2.87
N LEU A 123 -0.02 4.81 2.63
CA LEU A 123 -1.25 5.03 3.39
C LEU A 123 -2.44 4.99 2.44
N SER A 124 -3.31 3.99 2.60
CA SER A 124 -4.52 3.87 1.78
C SER A 124 -5.69 4.62 2.39
N VAL A 125 -6.20 5.61 1.66
CA VAL A 125 -7.27 6.53 2.06
C VAL A 125 -8.40 6.52 1.04
N ARG A 126 -9.61 6.86 1.46
CA ARG A 126 -10.73 7.12 0.55
C ARG A 126 -10.80 8.59 0.12
N GLU A 127 -10.36 9.50 0.99
CA GLU A 127 -10.39 10.94 0.76
C GLU A 127 -9.09 11.60 1.27
N ARG A 128 -8.57 12.59 0.54
CA ARG A 128 -7.23 13.19 0.83
C ARG A 128 -7.09 13.72 2.26
N ARG A 129 -8.18 14.21 2.87
CA ARG A 129 -8.17 14.74 4.24
C ARG A 129 -7.78 13.72 5.32
N GLN A 130 -7.95 12.43 5.04
CA GLN A 130 -7.59 11.37 5.98
C GLN A 130 -6.07 11.24 6.17
N ALA A 131 -5.28 11.94 5.35
CA ALA A 131 -3.84 12.10 5.48
C ALA A 131 -3.43 13.55 5.82
N ASP A 132 -4.36 14.39 6.31
CA ASP A 132 -4.02 15.73 6.80
C ASP A 132 -3.46 15.63 8.23
N GLY A 133 -2.47 16.46 8.53
CA GLY A 133 -1.71 16.43 9.79
C GLY A 133 -0.69 15.28 9.91
N LEU A 134 -0.76 14.25 9.04
CA LEU A 134 0.16 13.11 9.08
C LEU A 134 1.49 13.41 8.35
N PRO A 135 2.59 12.70 8.71
CA PRO A 135 3.86 12.76 7.99
C PRO A 135 3.71 12.48 6.48
N PRO A 136 4.47 13.16 5.60
CA PRO A 136 4.44 12.92 4.16
C PRO A 136 4.79 11.45 3.81
N VAL A 137 3.89 10.80 3.09
CA VAL A 137 3.97 9.37 2.71
C VAL A 137 3.28 9.17 1.36
N GLN A 138 3.59 8.08 0.65
CA GLN A 138 2.82 7.69 -0.53
C GLN A 138 1.35 7.46 -0.15
N LEU A 139 0.44 8.18 -0.83
CA LEU A 139 -0.99 7.95 -0.68
C LEU A 139 -1.50 7.03 -1.77
N LEU A 140 -2.32 6.06 -1.36
CA LEU A 140 -3.08 5.19 -2.23
C LEU A 140 -4.56 5.54 -2.07
N PHE A 141 -5.31 5.56 -3.16
CA PHE A 141 -6.74 5.85 -3.10
C PHE A 141 -7.55 4.55 -3.25
N ASP A 142 -8.46 4.30 -2.31
CA ASP A 142 -9.44 3.21 -2.35
C ASP A 142 -10.17 3.21 -3.71
N PRO A 143 -10.25 2.07 -4.44
CA PRO A 143 -11.11 1.97 -5.63
C PRO A 143 -12.57 2.26 -5.27
N PRO A 144 -13.29 3.11 -6.04
CA PRO A 144 -14.62 3.58 -5.68
C PRO A 144 -15.71 2.48 -5.76
N ASP A 145 -15.44 1.43 -6.53
CA ASP A 145 -16.28 0.24 -6.70
C ASP A 145 -16.07 -0.83 -5.60
N ILE A 146 -15.02 -0.69 -4.79
CA ILE A 146 -14.73 -1.59 -3.66
C ILE A 146 -15.03 -0.89 -2.32
N GLU A 147 -15.64 -1.63 -1.40
CA GLU A 147 -16.00 -1.14 -0.06
C GLU A 147 -15.13 -1.75 1.05
N GLY A 148 -14.91 -0.97 2.10
CA GLY A 148 -14.24 -1.40 3.32
C GLY A 148 -12.74 -1.71 3.12
N PRO A 149 -12.11 -2.44 4.07
CA PRO A 149 -10.68 -2.72 4.02
C PRO A 149 -10.21 -3.43 2.74
N LEU A 150 -11.08 -4.16 2.05
CA LEU A 150 -10.81 -4.80 0.76
C LEU A 150 -10.35 -3.79 -0.31
N ALA A 151 -10.85 -2.55 -0.28
CA ALA A 151 -10.45 -1.48 -1.19
C ALA A 151 -9.00 -1.03 -0.94
N GLY A 152 -8.62 -0.92 0.33
CA GLY A 152 -7.27 -0.55 0.73
C GLY A 152 -6.25 -1.65 0.41
N VAL A 153 -6.62 -2.92 0.60
CA VAL A 153 -5.81 -4.08 0.15
C VAL A 153 -5.65 -4.08 -1.38
N ALA A 154 -6.72 -3.78 -2.14
CA ALA A 154 -6.67 -3.69 -3.61
C ALA A 154 -5.70 -2.60 -4.08
N SER A 155 -5.79 -1.39 -3.50
CA SER A 155 -4.87 -0.28 -3.81
C SER A 155 -3.42 -0.59 -3.42
N GLY A 156 -3.23 -1.25 -2.27
CA GLY A 156 -1.92 -1.67 -1.76
C GLY A 156 -1.23 -2.67 -2.66
N LEU A 157 -1.94 -3.73 -3.07
CA LEU A 157 -1.43 -4.75 -3.99
C LEU A 157 -1.17 -4.18 -5.39
N ALA A 158 -2.04 -3.32 -5.92
CA ALA A 158 -1.82 -2.66 -7.20
C ALA A 158 -0.59 -1.72 -7.19
N TYR A 159 -0.34 -1.02 -6.08
CA TYR A 159 0.88 -0.24 -5.92
C TYR A 159 2.11 -1.14 -5.78
N GLY A 160 2.03 -2.22 -5.00
CA GLY A 160 3.11 -3.20 -4.87
C GLY A 160 3.53 -3.83 -6.20
N GLU A 161 2.56 -4.15 -7.07
CA GLU A 161 2.79 -4.56 -8.47
C GLU A 161 3.50 -3.45 -9.26
N GLN A 162 3.01 -2.20 -9.17
CA GLN A 162 3.58 -1.05 -9.86
C GLN A 162 5.05 -0.75 -9.47
N ILE A 163 5.45 -0.98 -8.22
CA ILE A 163 6.83 -0.76 -7.73
C ILE A 163 7.68 -2.04 -7.65
N GLY A 164 7.15 -3.19 -8.07
CA GLY A 164 7.89 -4.45 -8.16
C GLY A 164 8.19 -5.13 -6.82
N THR A 165 7.45 -4.83 -5.76
CA THR A 165 7.56 -5.57 -4.48
C THR A 165 6.89 -6.93 -4.60
N ALA A 166 7.55 -8.01 -4.16
CA ALA A 166 6.98 -9.37 -4.17
C ALA A 166 6.00 -9.62 -3.00
N GLN A 167 6.04 -8.78 -1.96
CA GLN A 167 5.23 -8.89 -0.77
C GLN A 167 4.65 -7.53 -0.37
N VAL A 168 3.41 -7.53 0.08
CA VAL A 168 2.73 -6.37 0.66
C VAL A 168 2.21 -6.74 2.05
N LEU A 169 2.72 -6.10 3.10
CA LEU A 169 2.14 -6.16 4.44
C LEU A 169 1.03 -5.12 4.54
N THR A 170 -0.16 -5.50 4.99
CA THR A 170 -1.18 -4.54 5.44
C THR A 170 -1.21 -4.49 6.95
N ILE A 171 -1.38 -3.28 7.50
CA ILE A 171 -1.72 -3.03 8.91
C ILE A 171 -2.84 -1.98 8.99
N PRO A 172 -3.73 -2.01 10.01
CA PRO A 172 -4.75 -0.98 10.16
C PRO A 172 -4.18 0.27 10.85
N CYS A 173 -4.77 1.44 10.57
CA CYS A 173 -4.35 2.70 11.22
C CYS A 173 -4.66 2.82 12.71
N ASP A 174 -5.37 1.86 13.32
CA ASP A 174 -5.97 1.98 14.65
C ASP A 174 -5.52 0.92 15.67
N ALA A 175 -4.50 0.10 15.34
CA ALA A 175 -3.85 -0.82 16.26
C ALA A 175 -2.40 -0.34 16.54
N PRO A 176 -2.16 0.48 17.58
CA PRO A 176 -0.82 1.02 17.88
C PRO A 176 0.08 0.04 18.67
N HIS A 177 -0.34 -1.22 18.86
CA HIS A 177 0.33 -2.21 19.70
C HIS A 177 0.82 -3.44 18.93
N LEU A 178 0.91 -3.35 17.60
CA LEU A 178 1.38 -4.44 16.73
C LEU A 178 2.79 -4.88 17.15
N PRO A 179 3.06 -6.20 17.20
CA PRO A 179 4.34 -6.71 17.69
C PRO A 179 5.46 -6.43 16.68
N ASP A 180 6.67 -6.10 17.16
CA ASP A 180 7.81 -5.80 16.29
C ASP A 180 8.21 -6.97 15.37
N ASP A 181 7.89 -8.21 15.76
CA ASP A 181 8.12 -9.43 14.96
C ASP A 181 6.98 -9.78 13.98
N LEU A 182 5.99 -8.88 13.79
CA LEU A 182 4.85 -9.07 12.90
C LEU A 182 5.27 -9.47 11.48
N TYR A 183 6.17 -8.70 10.87
CA TYR A 183 6.61 -8.98 9.50
C TYR A 183 7.35 -10.33 9.41
N ALA A 184 8.36 -10.54 10.26
CA ALA A 184 9.24 -11.71 10.18
C ALA A 184 8.48 -13.04 10.32
N LYS A 185 7.55 -13.14 11.28
CA LYS A 185 6.71 -14.34 11.48
C LYS A 185 5.69 -14.56 10.36
N LEU A 186 5.17 -13.49 9.76
CA LEU A 186 4.29 -13.63 8.59
C LEU A 186 5.09 -14.05 7.34
N GLU A 187 6.31 -13.54 7.15
CA GLU A 187 7.20 -13.92 6.04
C GLU A 187 7.64 -15.39 6.15
N GLU A 188 8.09 -15.84 7.32
CA GLU A 188 8.43 -17.24 7.59
C GLU A 188 7.26 -18.18 7.23
N ALA A 189 6.04 -17.79 7.59
CA ALA A 189 4.83 -18.57 7.32
C ALA A 189 4.34 -18.48 5.87
N LEU A 190 4.66 -17.42 5.12
CA LEU A 190 4.16 -17.20 3.75
C LEU A 190 4.66 -18.25 2.76
N SER A 191 5.81 -18.88 3.01
CA SER A 191 6.28 -20.14 2.40
C SER A 191 5.92 -20.30 0.90
N GLN A 192 4.92 -21.11 0.55
CA GLN A 192 4.32 -21.23 -0.79
C GLN A 192 2.85 -20.77 -0.82
N ASP A 193 2.32 -20.31 0.31
CA ASP A 193 0.95 -19.83 0.45
C ASP A 193 0.81 -18.41 -0.17
N PRO A 194 -0.38 -18.02 -0.65
CA PRO A 194 -0.60 -16.69 -1.22
C PRO A 194 -0.70 -15.58 -0.17
N VAL A 195 -1.06 -15.92 1.07
CA VAL A 195 -1.36 -14.97 2.14
C VAL A 195 -1.05 -15.57 3.52
N ALA A 196 -0.36 -14.82 4.38
CA ALA A 196 -0.18 -15.12 5.80
C ALA A 196 -0.97 -14.12 6.66
N LEU A 197 -1.82 -14.64 7.56
CA LEU A 197 -2.80 -13.90 8.36
C LEU A 197 -2.44 -13.98 9.85
N ALA A 198 -2.27 -12.83 10.52
CA ALA A 198 -2.00 -12.80 11.95
C ALA A 198 -3.24 -13.18 12.78
N ALA A 199 -3.04 -13.79 13.94
CA ALA A 199 -4.07 -14.17 14.91
C ALA A 199 -3.54 -14.07 16.36
N SER A 200 -4.40 -13.84 17.36
CA SER A 200 -4.01 -13.82 18.79
C SER A 200 -4.47 -15.09 19.51
N ALA A 201 -3.64 -15.64 20.41
CA ALA A 201 -4.09 -16.69 21.31
C ALA A 201 -5.16 -16.18 22.30
N GLY A 202 -5.02 -14.95 22.80
CA GLY A 202 -5.87 -14.36 23.85
C GLY A 202 -7.29 -13.98 23.42
N ASP A 203 -7.53 -13.77 22.12
CA ASP A 203 -8.87 -13.51 21.57
C ASP A 203 -9.59 -14.76 21.02
N GLY A 204 -9.03 -15.95 21.29
CA GLY A 204 -9.58 -17.23 20.86
C GLY A 204 -9.09 -17.71 19.50
N ARG A 205 -7.87 -17.31 19.08
CA ARG A 205 -7.28 -17.62 17.76
C ARG A 205 -8.06 -16.96 16.61
N GLN A 206 -8.55 -15.74 16.83
CA GLN A 206 -9.21 -14.98 15.78
C GLN A 206 -8.15 -14.39 14.84
N GLY A 207 -8.29 -14.63 13.53
CA GLY A 207 -7.45 -13.96 12.53
C GLY A 207 -7.81 -12.47 12.42
N HIS A 208 -6.82 -11.60 12.24
CA HIS A 208 -6.91 -10.14 12.14
C HIS A 208 -6.79 -9.70 10.67
N PRO A 209 -7.89 -9.50 9.92
CA PRO A 209 -7.87 -9.43 8.45
C PRO A 209 -7.12 -8.25 7.85
N THR A 210 -6.85 -7.25 8.68
CA THR A 210 -6.09 -6.04 8.32
C THR A 210 -4.61 -6.16 8.64
N CYS A 211 -4.19 -7.16 9.42
CA CYS A 211 -2.81 -7.45 9.83
C CYS A 211 -2.36 -8.71 9.10
N THR A 212 -1.87 -8.55 7.87
CA THR A 212 -1.79 -9.66 6.90
C THR A 212 -0.70 -9.37 5.88
N LEU A 213 0.13 -10.38 5.60
CA LEU A 213 1.16 -10.34 4.56
C LEU A 213 0.65 -11.06 3.32
N TRP A 214 0.66 -10.36 2.20
CA TRP A 214 0.11 -10.79 0.93
C TRP A 214 1.25 -10.98 -0.08
N ARG A 215 1.19 -12.05 -0.87
CA ARG A 215 1.90 -12.09 -2.16
C ARG A 215 1.25 -11.09 -3.12
N THR A 216 2.05 -10.33 -3.87
CA THR A 216 1.54 -9.31 -4.79
C THR A 216 0.60 -9.89 -5.84
N GLU A 217 0.84 -11.13 -6.27
CA GLU A 217 0.01 -11.91 -7.19
C GLU A 217 -1.43 -12.16 -6.68
N ALA A 218 -1.70 -11.98 -5.38
CA ALA A 218 -3.05 -12.03 -4.81
C ALA A 218 -3.99 -10.94 -5.36
N LEU A 219 -3.46 -9.92 -6.05
CA LEU A 219 -4.22 -8.87 -6.73
C LEU A 219 -5.26 -9.43 -7.72
N GLY A 220 -4.89 -10.42 -8.53
CA GLY A 220 -5.78 -11.04 -9.52
C GLY A 220 -6.98 -11.77 -8.89
N PRO A 221 -6.75 -12.67 -7.93
CA PRO A 221 -7.81 -13.26 -7.10
C PRO A 221 -8.66 -12.23 -6.36
N LEU A 222 -8.06 -11.18 -5.78
CA LEU A 222 -8.81 -10.10 -5.10
C LEU A 222 -9.78 -9.40 -6.05
N TRP A 223 -9.33 -8.99 -7.24
CA TRP A 223 -10.20 -8.39 -8.24
C TRP A 223 -11.31 -9.33 -8.71
N SER A 224 -11.02 -10.62 -8.81
CA SER A 224 -12.02 -11.65 -9.16
C SER A 224 -13.08 -11.79 -8.07
N TYR A 225 -12.66 -11.77 -6.80
CA TYR A 225 -13.54 -11.77 -5.64
C TYR A 225 -14.42 -10.51 -5.60
N ALA A 226 -13.83 -9.32 -5.73
CA ALA A 226 -14.56 -8.05 -5.72
C ALA A 226 -15.59 -7.95 -6.87
N ARG A 227 -15.20 -8.33 -8.10
CA ARG A 227 -16.07 -8.30 -9.29
C ARG A 227 -17.24 -9.29 -9.23
N SER A 228 -17.14 -10.34 -8.40
CA SER A 228 -18.28 -11.21 -8.08
C SER A 228 -19.30 -10.60 -7.11
N GLY A 229 -19.15 -9.31 -6.76
CA GLY A 229 -20.01 -8.57 -5.83
C GLY A 229 -19.72 -8.82 -4.35
N ARG A 230 -18.68 -9.60 -4.03
CA ARG A 230 -18.34 -10.00 -2.65
C ARG A 230 -17.40 -8.99 -2.01
N ARG A 231 -17.67 -8.64 -0.75
CA ARG A 231 -17.06 -7.50 -0.04
C ARG A 231 -16.34 -7.87 1.27
N SER A 232 -16.35 -9.16 1.65
CA SER A 232 -15.80 -9.61 2.94
C SER A 232 -14.31 -9.92 2.83
N LEU A 233 -13.45 -9.14 3.48
CA LEU A 233 -12.02 -9.43 3.54
C LEU A 233 -11.74 -10.77 4.25
N ARG A 234 -12.50 -11.12 5.30
CA ARG A 234 -12.49 -12.45 5.92
C ARG A 234 -12.87 -13.56 4.93
N GLY A 235 -13.79 -13.28 4.00
CA GLY A 235 -14.21 -14.21 2.97
C GLY A 235 -13.17 -14.44 1.88
N LEU A 236 -12.47 -13.37 1.44
CA LEU A 236 -11.34 -13.50 0.53
C LEU A 236 -10.20 -14.32 1.16
N LEU A 237 -9.85 -14.04 2.42
CA LEU A 237 -8.81 -14.77 3.15
C LEU A 237 -9.10 -16.27 3.24
N ALA A 238 -10.36 -16.65 3.50
CA ALA A 238 -10.78 -18.05 3.49
C ALA A 238 -10.68 -18.70 2.09
N GLU A 239 -11.04 -17.98 1.03
CA GLU A 239 -10.95 -18.44 -0.36
C GLU A 239 -9.51 -18.61 -0.86
N LEU A 240 -8.60 -17.77 -0.35
CA LEU A 240 -7.16 -17.87 -0.57
C LEU A 240 -6.47 -18.89 0.37
N ASN A 241 -7.23 -19.58 1.23
CA ASN A 241 -6.72 -20.53 2.23
C ASN A 241 -5.61 -19.93 3.12
N SER A 242 -5.77 -18.67 3.53
CA SER A 242 -4.73 -17.88 4.19
C SER A 242 -4.09 -18.59 5.39
N ARG A 243 -2.75 -18.69 5.39
CA ARG A 243 -1.97 -19.32 6.45
C ARG A 243 -2.08 -18.53 7.74
N GLN A 244 -2.71 -19.08 8.78
CA GLN A 244 -2.76 -18.42 10.08
C GLN A 244 -1.44 -18.53 10.84
N VAL A 245 -1.03 -17.42 11.46
CA VAL A 245 0.14 -17.30 12.35
C VAL A 245 -0.36 -16.77 13.69
N VAL A 246 -0.14 -17.51 14.77
CA VAL A 246 -0.70 -17.19 16.09
C VAL A 246 0.38 -16.58 16.99
N TRP A 247 0.09 -15.42 17.56
CA TRP A 247 0.88 -14.83 18.64
C TRP A 247 0.36 -15.31 19.99
N GLU A 248 1.29 -15.71 20.86
CA GLU A 248 1.03 -15.97 22.28
C GLU A 248 0.90 -14.62 23.01
N ASP A 249 -0.21 -13.95 22.74
CA ASP A 249 -0.67 -12.70 23.34
C ASP A 249 -1.77 -13.05 24.37
N PRO A 250 -1.42 -13.30 25.65
CA PRO A 250 -2.36 -13.84 26.64
C PRO A 250 -3.42 -12.83 27.12
N PHE A 251 -3.34 -11.58 26.69
CA PHE A 251 -4.27 -10.51 27.09
C PHE A 251 -5.12 -9.97 25.93
N GLY A 252 -4.89 -10.43 24.69
CA GLY A 252 -5.62 -9.98 23.50
C GLY A 252 -5.31 -8.54 23.10
N GLN A 253 -4.10 -8.04 23.40
CA GLN A 253 -3.75 -6.62 23.30
C GLN A 253 -2.99 -6.24 22.03
N VAL A 254 -2.14 -7.11 21.49
CA VAL A 254 -1.19 -6.71 20.42
C VAL A 254 -1.88 -6.44 19.07
N PHE A 255 -3.10 -6.93 18.89
CA PHE A 255 -3.95 -6.65 17.72
C PHE A 255 -5.22 -5.88 18.07
N LEU A 256 -5.27 -5.19 19.22
CA LEU A 256 -6.45 -4.45 19.66
C LEU A 256 -6.63 -3.14 18.87
N ASN A 257 -7.64 -3.10 17.99
CA ASN A 257 -8.04 -1.88 17.29
C ASN A 257 -8.79 -0.91 18.24
N LEU A 258 -8.22 0.26 18.53
CA LEU A 258 -8.84 1.30 19.36
C LEU A 258 -10.03 1.92 18.61
N ASN A 259 -11.26 1.76 19.09
CA ASN A 259 -12.50 2.00 18.33
C ASN A 259 -13.55 2.90 19.01
N THR A 260 -13.31 3.29 20.26
CA THR A 260 -14.15 4.19 21.05
C THR A 260 -13.31 5.28 21.71
N PRO A 261 -13.90 6.44 22.09
CA PRO A 261 -13.19 7.47 22.85
C PRO A 261 -12.63 6.99 24.20
N LYS A 262 -13.13 5.87 24.75
CA LYS A 262 -12.58 5.25 25.97
C LYS A 262 -11.24 4.56 25.69
N ASP A 263 -11.08 4.00 24.49
CA ASP A 263 -9.86 3.28 24.08
C ASP A 263 -8.71 4.27 23.76
N LEU A 264 -9.04 5.55 23.58
CA LEU A 264 -8.11 6.66 23.37
C LEU A 264 -7.72 7.39 24.67
N ALA A 265 -8.23 6.96 25.83
CA ALA A 265 -7.83 7.50 27.12
C ALA A 265 -6.37 7.12 27.45
N PRO A 266 -5.60 8.00 28.12
CA PRO A 266 -4.24 7.73 28.57
C PRO A 266 -4.19 6.79 29.79
#